data_AF-A0A956B7I0-F1
#
_entry.id   AF-A0A956B7I0-F1
#
_cell.length_a   1.000
_cell.length_b   1.000
_cell.length_c   1.000
_cell.angle_alpha   90.00
_cell.angle_beta   90.00
_cell.angle_gamma   90.00
#
_symmetry.space_group_name_H-M   'P 1'
#
loop_
_entity.id
_entity.type
_entity.pdbx_description
1 polymer ?
#
loop_
_entity_poly.entity_id
_entity_poly.type
_entity_poly.pdbx_seq_one_letter_code
_entity_poly.pdbx_strand_id
1 'polypeptide(L)'
;MTIDNSAVLTAAHGLIDLGLGVCLADRHAAPDRAKAPLDLTLGYPRTGGWNVHARDHQTLDAWAATAPRCGITLNAGVALGPDSPIMVVDLDNSRSIREWDALRPEGAPRLGLTTRSPGRKNPDGSWNPRHRDGGHVWLRHTARSRSADLPGGTKITSAPDEYEVDFKVRGFWVMAPPSVRAEGPYSWVQDPRTDLAEVPDWLVDRLLEAAPKRRKRTPAAIATGDAAVAAWSADMPWSDVLGEAGWTDSGSTAACGCPVWSRPGGASPRSGVAHEPGCSRWDGSADPPLHLLTTGDSTVLGDMAASLGRQTISKLEAVAAVYYEGDVSLAFRREGIAPRVSVVSATAFGAGTATRSASPHTFIVPPPGGTPGPGLPKPSEPEPVVAPVAPPAPAPVAATTREEIDMDYDSGAREGYWATALARFGIAHEPGTEQVVSDRLHWGGESRPAHFTPTFWLPGLRLWAHVVPPGTADTPAAMWTLLHAVAHLSSDGGSGCHDLGGHDVILLGSPLIAWRVHMHKGILAALPWPVDSRPDSHLCALHDRACEYLEVAQDYGEITEDARIVLAA
;
A
#
# COMPACT_ATOMS: atom_id res chain seq x y z
N MET A 1 -23.68 20.58 11.31
CA MET A 1 -23.19 21.39 10.18
C MET A 1 -22.93 20.42 9.04
N THR A 2 -23.65 20.52 7.93
CA THR A 2 -23.48 19.60 6.79
C THR A 2 -22.21 19.96 6.04
N ILE A 3 -21.28 19.02 5.88
CA ILE A 3 -20.06 19.23 5.08
C ILE A 3 -20.47 19.27 3.61
N ASP A 4 -20.23 20.39 2.94
CA ASP A 4 -20.50 20.56 1.52
C ASP A 4 -19.21 20.40 0.69
N ASN A 5 -19.16 19.30 -0.07
CA ASN A 5 -18.05 18.99 -0.98
C ASN A 5 -18.42 19.24 -2.45
N SER A 6 -19.61 19.77 -2.75
CA SER A 6 -20.15 19.85 -4.11
C SER A 6 -19.22 20.56 -5.10
N ALA A 7 -18.68 21.73 -4.74
CA ALA A 7 -17.78 22.49 -5.60
C ALA A 7 -16.47 21.73 -5.94
N VAL A 8 -15.93 20.97 -4.99
CA VAL A 8 -14.72 20.16 -5.21
C VAL A 8 -15.04 18.98 -6.11
N LEU A 9 -16.19 18.32 -5.92
CA LEU A 9 -16.60 17.20 -6.76
C LEU A 9 -16.92 17.64 -8.19
N THR A 10 -17.61 18.75 -8.39
CA THR A 10 -17.84 19.30 -9.74
C THR A 10 -16.53 19.59 -10.47
N ALA A 11 -15.54 20.14 -9.78
CA ALA A 11 -14.23 20.39 -10.39
C ALA A 11 -13.47 19.08 -10.67
N ALA A 12 -13.52 18.11 -9.75
CA ALA A 12 -12.89 16.81 -9.90
C ALA A 12 -13.48 15.99 -11.07
N HIS A 13 -14.81 15.95 -11.22
CA HIS A 13 -15.46 15.36 -12.39
C HIS A 13 -14.98 16.01 -13.68
N GLY A 14 -14.91 17.35 -13.72
CA GLY A 14 -14.38 18.06 -14.88
C GLY A 14 -12.89 17.78 -15.18
N LEU A 15 -12.09 17.32 -14.21
CA LEU A 15 -10.72 16.86 -14.45
C LEU A 15 -10.71 15.42 -14.99
N ILE A 16 -11.60 14.55 -14.50
CA ILE A 16 -11.78 13.19 -15.04
C ILE A 16 -12.25 13.24 -16.50
N ASP A 17 -13.15 14.15 -16.85
CA ASP A 17 -13.59 14.39 -18.23
C ASP A 17 -12.43 14.75 -19.18
N LEU A 18 -11.32 15.29 -18.64
CA LEU A 18 -10.09 15.57 -19.38
C LEU A 18 -9.13 14.36 -19.44
N GLY A 19 -9.53 13.20 -18.92
CA GLY A 19 -8.71 12.00 -18.82
C GLY A 19 -7.66 12.05 -17.69
N LEU A 20 -7.85 12.92 -16.69
CA LEU A 20 -6.92 13.05 -15.56
C LEU A 20 -7.32 12.14 -14.41
N GLY A 21 -6.33 11.52 -13.75
CA GLY A 21 -6.53 10.85 -12.48
C GLY A 21 -6.71 11.88 -11.35
N VAL A 22 -7.73 11.72 -10.51
CA VAL A 22 -8.01 12.64 -9.40
C VAL A 22 -7.67 12.01 -8.05
N CYS A 23 -6.80 12.66 -7.30
CA CYS A 23 -6.59 12.38 -5.88
C CYS A 23 -7.51 13.26 -5.03
N LEU A 24 -8.11 12.69 -3.99
CA LEU A 24 -8.78 13.45 -2.94
C LEU A 24 -7.81 13.74 -1.81
N ALA A 25 -8.05 14.82 -1.06
CA ALA A 25 -7.27 15.18 0.14
C ALA A 25 -8.18 15.76 1.21
N ASP A 26 -7.76 15.72 2.47
CA ASP A 26 -8.49 16.38 3.56
C ASP A 26 -8.05 17.85 3.67
N ARG A 27 -9.03 18.76 3.56
CA ARG A 27 -8.84 20.21 3.70
C ARG A 27 -8.30 20.60 5.08
N HIS A 28 -8.68 19.86 6.10
CA HIS A 28 -8.38 20.16 7.50
C HIS A 28 -7.30 19.24 8.08
N ALA A 29 -6.63 18.44 7.24
CA ALA A 29 -5.51 17.63 7.67
C ALA A 29 -4.43 18.50 8.34
N ALA A 30 -3.77 17.90 9.34
CA ALA A 30 -2.64 18.49 10.01
C ALA A 30 -1.55 18.92 9.00
N PRO A 31 -0.70 19.92 9.31
CA PRO A 31 0.22 20.52 8.34
C PRO A 31 1.15 19.53 7.62
N ASP A 32 1.53 18.43 8.27
CA ASP A 32 2.33 17.33 7.72
C ASP A 32 1.56 16.46 6.72
N ARG A 33 0.23 16.43 6.81
CA ARG A 33 -0.70 15.67 5.95
C ARG A 33 -1.56 16.53 5.03
N ALA A 34 -1.45 17.86 5.11
CA ALA A 34 -2.25 18.81 4.32
C ALA A 34 -2.02 18.72 2.78
N LYS A 35 -1.03 17.94 2.34
CA LYS A 35 -0.75 17.58 0.95
C LYS A 35 -0.58 16.07 0.77
N ALA A 36 -1.23 15.27 1.59
CA ALA A 36 -1.28 13.82 1.41
C ALA A 36 -2.59 13.44 0.71
N PRO A 37 -2.53 12.64 -0.37
CA PRO A 37 -3.72 11.98 -0.91
C PRO A 37 -4.43 11.16 0.17
N LEU A 38 -5.76 11.12 0.08
CA LEU A 38 -6.60 10.25 0.87
C LEU A 38 -6.85 8.96 0.10
N ASP A 39 -6.67 7.85 0.81
CA ASP A 39 -7.26 6.57 0.41
C ASP A 39 -8.58 6.38 1.16
N LEU A 40 -9.66 6.26 0.38
CA LEU A 40 -11.03 6.06 0.85
C LEU A 40 -11.62 4.73 0.36
N THR A 41 -10.80 3.86 -0.26
CA THR A 41 -11.24 2.58 -0.85
C THR A 41 -11.78 1.62 0.21
N LEU A 42 -11.19 1.60 1.40
CA LEU A 42 -11.55 0.70 2.50
C LEU A 42 -12.70 1.22 3.39
N GLY A 43 -13.36 2.32 3.00
CA GLY A 43 -14.48 2.88 3.77
C GLY A 43 -14.09 3.72 4.99
N TYR A 44 -12.80 3.92 5.24
CA TYR A 44 -12.26 4.85 6.24
C TYR A 44 -11.00 5.54 5.70
N PRO A 45 -10.69 6.77 6.16
CA PRO A 45 -9.62 7.58 5.60
C PRO A 45 -8.24 7.10 6.04
N ARG A 46 -7.38 6.86 5.05
CA ARG A 46 -5.94 6.66 5.23
C ARG A 46 -5.15 7.66 4.40
N THR A 47 -3.90 7.88 4.77
CA THR A 47 -2.95 8.56 3.91
C THR A 47 -2.55 7.62 2.78
N GLY A 48 -2.76 8.01 1.53
CA GLY A 48 -2.34 7.27 0.34
C GLY A 48 -1.26 8.00 -0.46
N GLY A 49 -0.79 7.35 -1.53
CA GLY A 49 0.09 7.93 -2.54
C GLY A 49 -0.68 8.49 -3.75
N TRP A 50 0.06 9.03 -4.73
CA TRP A 50 -0.51 9.50 -6.00
C TRP A 50 -1.20 8.38 -6.80
N ASN A 51 -0.80 7.13 -6.57
CA ASN A 51 -1.40 5.94 -7.15
C ASN A 51 -2.84 5.70 -6.67
N VAL A 52 -3.24 6.30 -5.54
CA VAL A 52 -4.61 6.28 -5.05
C VAL A 52 -5.38 7.45 -5.65
N HIS A 53 -5.91 7.24 -6.86
CA HIS A 53 -6.70 8.22 -7.59
C HIS A 53 -7.90 7.58 -8.31
N ALA A 54 -8.97 8.35 -8.46
CA ALA A 54 -10.12 7.97 -9.27
C ALA A 54 -9.87 8.35 -10.74
N ARG A 55 -10.24 7.46 -11.67
CA ARG A 55 -10.20 7.72 -13.13
C ARG A 55 -11.58 7.79 -13.77
N ASP A 56 -12.62 7.59 -12.98
CA ASP A 56 -14.00 7.59 -13.44
C ASP A 56 -14.91 8.22 -12.37
N HIS A 57 -16.05 8.73 -12.81
CA HIS A 57 -17.00 9.46 -11.98
C HIS A 57 -17.57 8.59 -10.86
N GLN A 58 -17.81 7.31 -11.13
CA GLN A 58 -18.42 6.39 -10.17
C GLN A 58 -17.48 6.12 -9.00
N THR A 59 -16.20 5.86 -9.26
CA THR A 59 -15.17 5.68 -8.23
C THR A 59 -15.00 6.96 -7.40
N LEU A 60 -14.94 8.12 -8.06
CA LEU A 60 -14.84 9.41 -7.37
C LEU A 60 -16.04 9.66 -6.44
N ASP A 61 -17.27 9.44 -6.92
CA ASP A 61 -18.49 9.63 -6.14
C ASP A 61 -18.58 8.65 -4.96
N ALA A 62 -18.17 7.40 -5.16
CA ALA A 62 -18.13 6.40 -4.09
C ALA A 62 -17.16 6.81 -2.97
N TRP A 63 -15.96 7.30 -3.32
CA TRP A 63 -15.00 7.81 -2.35
C TRP A 63 -15.53 9.07 -1.65
N ALA A 64 -16.10 10.00 -2.41
CA ALA A 64 -16.65 11.23 -1.89
C ALA A 64 -17.80 11.01 -0.89
N ALA A 65 -18.63 9.98 -1.11
CA ALA A 65 -19.70 9.58 -0.19
C ALA A 65 -19.17 9.08 1.17
N THR A 66 -17.91 8.65 1.24
CA THR A 66 -17.25 8.27 2.51
C THR A 66 -16.84 9.49 3.33
N ALA A 67 -16.43 10.59 2.68
CA ALA A 67 -15.86 11.74 3.38
C ALA A 67 -16.77 12.36 4.48
N PRO A 68 -18.07 12.65 4.25
CA PRO A 68 -18.94 13.20 5.30
C PRO A 68 -19.13 12.26 6.50
N ARG A 69 -19.12 10.93 6.27
CA ARG A 69 -19.24 9.92 7.33
C ARG A 69 -18.03 9.93 8.27
N CYS A 70 -16.89 10.40 7.77
CA CYS A 70 -15.63 10.52 8.50
C CYS A 70 -15.35 11.97 8.96
N GLY A 71 -16.29 12.90 8.77
CA GLY A 71 -16.09 14.31 9.13
C GLY A 71 -15.10 15.05 8.22
N ILE A 72 -14.80 14.54 7.03
CA ILE A 72 -13.79 15.09 6.12
C ILE A 72 -14.40 16.11 5.16
N THR A 73 -13.78 17.28 5.11
CA THR A 73 -14.02 18.27 4.05
C THR A 73 -12.96 18.09 2.97
N LEU A 74 -13.38 17.93 1.72
CA LEU A 74 -12.50 17.54 0.63
C LEU A 74 -11.73 18.72 0.04
N ASN A 75 -10.53 18.39 -0.41
CA ASN A 75 -9.76 19.01 -1.47
C ASN A 75 -9.54 17.98 -2.59
N ALA A 76 -9.11 18.44 -3.75
CA ALA A 76 -8.78 17.59 -4.89
C ALA A 76 -7.48 18.02 -5.57
N GLY A 77 -6.80 17.06 -6.17
CA GLY A 77 -5.65 17.27 -7.02
C GLY A 77 -5.59 16.26 -8.15
N VAL A 78 -4.58 16.40 -8.99
CA VAL A 78 -4.39 15.54 -10.16
C VAL A 78 -3.18 14.65 -9.93
N ALA A 79 -3.40 13.34 -10.06
CA ALA A 79 -2.35 12.33 -10.18
C ALA A 79 -1.80 12.36 -11.60
N LEU A 80 -0.48 12.42 -11.71
CA LEU A 80 0.22 12.40 -12.97
C LEU A 80 0.80 11.00 -13.13
N GLY A 81 0.06 10.14 -13.83
CA GLY A 81 0.46 8.78 -14.17
C GLY A 81 1.17 8.66 -15.53
N PRO A 82 1.58 7.43 -15.91
CA PRO A 82 2.19 7.16 -17.22
C PRO A 82 1.32 7.54 -18.42
N ASP A 83 0.00 7.49 -18.24
CA ASP A 83 -1.00 7.83 -19.26
C ASP A 83 -1.57 9.25 -19.08
N SER A 84 -1.02 10.03 -18.15
CA SER A 84 -1.46 11.42 -17.94
C SER A 84 -1.34 12.19 -19.26
N PRO A 85 -2.39 12.91 -19.69
CA PRO A 85 -2.33 13.78 -20.87
C PRO A 85 -1.60 15.11 -20.60
N ILE A 86 -1.18 15.37 -19.37
CA ILE A 86 -0.51 16.61 -18.98
C ILE A 86 0.76 16.35 -18.16
N MET A 87 1.64 17.35 -18.16
CA MET A 87 2.67 17.56 -17.14
C MET A 87 2.47 18.91 -16.45
N VAL A 88 3.16 19.09 -15.32
CA VAL A 88 3.06 20.30 -14.52
C VAL A 88 4.46 20.83 -14.18
N VAL A 89 4.66 22.13 -14.42
CA VAL A 89 5.82 22.87 -13.88
C VAL A 89 5.40 23.49 -12.56
N ASP A 90 6.02 23.06 -11.46
CA ASP A 90 5.74 23.54 -10.10
C ASP A 90 6.66 24.71 -9.75
N LEU A 91 6.09 25.90 -9.66
CA LEU A 91 6.80 27.16 -9.47
C LEU A 91 6.51 27.69 -8.08
N ASP A 92 7.34 27.29 -7.10
CA ASP A 92 7.11 27.60 -5.69
C ASP A 92 7.03 29.10 -5.34
N ASN A 93 7.73 29.98 -6.08
CA ASN A 93 7.79 31.40 -5.77
C ASN A 93 8.13 32.29 -6.97
N SER A 94 8.16 33.61 -6.76
CA SER A 94 8.47 34.56 -7.85
C SER A 94 9.88 34.40 -8.46
N ARG A 95 10.84 33.80 -7.73
CA ARG A 95 12.16 33.47 -8.30
C ARG A 95 12.05 32.30 -9.26
N SER A 96 11.39 31.20 -8.90
CA SER A 96 11.17 30.09 -9.85
C SER A 96 10.36 30.50 -11.07
N ILE A 97 9.43 31.46 -10.93
CA ILE A 97 8.73 32.04 -12.09
C ILE A 97 9.68 32.79 -13.04
N ARG A 98 10.67 33.51 -12.51
CA ARG A 98 11.70 34.18 -13.34
C ARG A 98 12.62 33.16 -13.99
N GLU A 99 13.05 32.14 -13.25
CA GLU A 99 13.88 31.07 -13.81
C GLU A 99 13.16 30.30 -14.91
N TRP A 100 11.88 30.02 -14.72
CA TRP A 100 11.04 29.42 -15.76
C TRP A 100 11.01 30.25 -17.04
N ASP A 101 10.86 31.56 -16.93
CA ASP A 101 10.92 32.46 -18.10
C ASP A 101 12.33 32.55 -18.70
N ALA A 102 13.39 32.37 -17.90
CA ALA A 102 14.78 32.36 -18.36
C ALA A 102 15.18 31.05 -19.07
N LEU A 103 14.53 29.92 -18.77
CA LEU A 103 14.74 28.65 -19.50
C LEU A 103 14.24 28.70 -20.94
N ARG A 104 13.31 29.61 -21.23
CA ARG A 104 12.68 29.77 -22.53
C ARG A 104 13.70 30.29 -23.57
N PRO A 105 13.82 29.64 -24.74
CA PRO A 105 14.62 30.17 -25.83
C PRO A 105 14.11 31.53 -26.32
N GLU A 106 15.02 32.36 -26.83
CA GLU A 106 14.65 33.63 -27.45
C GLU A 106 13.62 33.41 -28.58
N GLY A 107 12.55 34.21 -28.59
CA GLY A 107 11.46 34.10 -29.57
C GLY A 107 10.39 33.03 -29.26
N ALA A 108 10.59 32.10 -28.33
CA ALA A 108 9.55 31.15 -27.93
C ALA A 108 8.42 31.85 -27.16
N PRO A 109 7.16 31.37 -27.20
CA PRO A 109 6.05 31.99 -26.48
C PRO A 109 6.23 31.87 -24.96
N ARG A 110 5.81 32.91 -24.22
CA ARG A 110 5.83 32.89 -22.76
C ARG A 110 4.68 32.05 -22.23
N LEU A 111 4.99 31.10 -21.35
CA LEU A 111 4.02 30.21 -20.71
C LEU A 111 3.78 30.68 -19.27
N GLY A 112 2.64 31.32 -19.03
CA GLY A 112 2.28 31.85 -17.71
C GLY A 112 1.74 30.78 -16.75
N LEU A 113 1.57 31.15 -15.48
CA LEU A 113 0.88 30.31 -14.50
C LEU A 113 -0.54 29.99 -14.99
N THR A 114 -0.91 28.71 -14.94
CA THR A 114 -2.29 28.26 -15.12
C THR A 114 -3.01 28.21 -13.77
N THR A 115 -2.28 28.00 -12.69
CA THR A 115 -2.80 27.96 -11.31
C THR A 115 -1.98 28.84 -10.41
N ARG A 116 -2.61 29.56 -9.46
CA ARG A 116 -1.92 30.19 -8.33
C ARG A 116 -2.05 29.31 -7.09
N SER A 117 -0.94 29.14 -6.38
CA SER A 117 -0.92 28.47 -5.09
C SER A 117 -1.06 29.48 -3.96
N PRO A 118 -1.64 29.10 -2.80
CA PRO A 118 -1.75 29.98 -1.64
C PRO A 118 -0.42 30.15 -0.89
N GLY A 119 0.67 29.52 -1.36
CA GLY A 119 1.94 29.46 -0.65
C GLY A 119 1.93 28.54 0.57
N ARG A 120 2.94 28.72 1.44
CA ARG A 120 3.11 27.98 2.69
C ARG A 120 3.52 28.92 3.81
N LYS A 121 2.93 28.72 5.00
CA LYS A 121 3.41 29.33 6.24
C LYS A 121 4.28 28.36 7.01
N ASN A 122 5.28 28.90 7.71
CA ASN A 122 6.07 28.17 8.69
C ASN A 122 5.24 27.89 9.94
N PRO A 123 5.67 26.98 10.84
CA PRO A 123 4.94 26.68 12.08
C PRO A 123 4.70 27.90 12.98
N ASP A 124 5.56 28.91 12.91
CA ASP A 124 5.43 30.18 13.64
C ASP A 124 4.44 31.18 13.00
N GLY A 125 3.78 30.79 11.89
CA GLY A 125 2.83 31.60 11.15
C GLY A 125 3.46 32.59 10.15
N SER A 126 4.80 32.71 10.12
CA SER A 126 5.50 33.52 9.12
C SER A 126 5.41 32.90 7.73
N TRP A 127 5.47 33.72 6.67
CA TRP A 127 5.48 33.21 5.30
C TRP A 127 6.79 32.51 4.98
N ASN A 128 6.71 31.30 4.43
CA ASN A 128 7.89 30.60 3.95
C ASN A 128 8.39 31.31 2.66
N PRO A 129 9.60 31.90 2.67
CA PRO A 129 10.11 32.65 1.52
C PRO A 129 10.34 31.76 0.29
N ARG A 130 10.48 30.45 0.47
CA ARG A 130 10.62 29.48 -0.64
C ARG A 130 9.29 29.15 -1.29
N HIS A 131 8.16 29.29 -0.61
CA HIS A 131 6.85 28.87 -1.13
C HIS A 131 5.83 29.99 -0.96
N ARG A 132 6.01 31.09 -1.71
CA ARG A 132 5.10 32.25 -1.70
C ARG A 132 5.00 32.85 -3.09
N ASP A 133 3.82 33.31 -3.48
CA ASP A 133 3.57 33.98 -4.78
C ASP A 133 3.83 33.07 -6.00
N GLY A 134 3.75 31.76 -5.79
CA GLY A 134 3.98 30.72 -6.78
C GLY A 134 2.71 30.13 -7.38
N GLY A 135 2.86 28.99 -8.05
CA GLY A 135 1.76 28.30 -8.72
C GLY A 135 2.22 27.17 -9.61
N HIS A 136 1.34 26.77 -10.52
CA HIS A 136 1.61 25.70 -11.49
C HIS A 136 1.46 26.23 -12.92
N VAL A 137 2.26 25.69 -13.85
CA VAL A 137 2.04 25.78 -15.29
C VAL A 137 1.67 24.38 -15.79
N TRP A 138 0.45 24.23 -16.28
CA TRP A 138 -0.07 22.95 -16.76
C TRP A 138 0.10 22.92 -18.28
N LEU A 139 0.74 21.86 -18.79
CA LEU A 139 1.04 21.72 -20.21
C LEU A 139 0.50 20.40 -20.73
N ARG A 140 -0.14 20.45 -21.90
CA ARG A 140 -0.66 19.26 -22.59
C ARG A 140 0.47 18.53 -23.29
N HIS A 141 0.55 17.22 -23.09
CA HIS A 141 1.52 16.41 -23.80
C HIS A 141 1.20 16.31 -25.29
N THR A 142 2.25 16.31 -26.11
CA THR A 142 2.22 16.01 -27.53
C THR A 142 2.71 14.59 -27.78
N ALA A 143 2.69 14.14 -29.04
CA ALA A 143 3.25 12.84 -29.42
C ALA A 143 4.75 12.69 -29.06
N ARG A 144 5.51 13.79 -28.97
CA ARG A 144 6.95 13.79 -28.62
C ARG A 144 7.19 13.82 -27.11
N SER A 145 6.21 14.26 -26.33
CA SER A 145 6.36 14.50 -24.90
C SER A 145 5.51 13.55 -24.06
N ARG A 146 5.12 12.36 -24.55
CA ARG A 146 4.22 11.48 -23.78
C ARG A 146 4.78 11.23 -22.39
N SER A 147 3.92 11.22 -21.36
CA SER A 147 4.35 11.07 -19.96
C SER A 147 5.27 9.86 -19.74
N ALA A 148 4.97 8.73 -20.39
CA ALA A 148 5.79 7.52 -20.35
C ALA A 148 7.22 7.68 -20.94
N ASP A 149 7.43 8.63 -21.86
CA ASP A 149 8.71 8.83 -22.57
C ASP A 149 9.64 9.83 -21.88
N LEU A 150 9.14 10.58 -20.90
CA LEU A 150 9.90 11.61 -20.17
C LEU A 150 10.35 11.09 -18.78
N PRO A 151 11.35 11.70 -18.14
CA PRO A 151 11.62 11.45 -16.71
C PRO A 151 10.42 11.82 -15.84
N GLY A 152 10.21 11.11 -14.72
CA GLY A 152 9.05 11.33 -13.86
C GLY A 152 9.11 12.67 -13.14
N GLY A 153 10.21 12.92 -12.42
CA GLY A 153 10.52 14.19 -11.77
C GLY A 153 11.86 14.74 -12.27
N THR A 154 11.93 16.04 -12.58
CA THR A 154 13.18 16.66 -13.02
C THR A 154 13.29 18.07 -12.49
N LYS A 155 14.50 18.46 -12.07
CA LYS A 155 14.81 19.83 -11.66
C LYS A 155 15.81 20.41 -12.64
N ILE A 156 15.53 21.59 -13.17
CA ILE A 156 16.40 22.28 -14.14
C ILE A 156 16.67 23.70 -13.64
N THR A 157 17.92 24.13 -13.73
CA THR A 157 18.31 25.53 -13.50
C THR A 157 18.65 26.21 -14.83
N SER A 158 18.47 27.53 -14.90
CA SER A 158 18.86 28.33 -16.07
C SER A 158 20.39 28.50 -16.18
N ALA A 159 21.08 28.47 -15.03
CA ALA A 159 22.53 28.56 -14.90
C ALA A 159 23.01 27.80 -13.63
N PRO A 160 24.33 27.52 -13.50
CA PRO A 160 24.89 27.03 -12.23
C PRO A 160 24.56 28.00 -11.08
N ASP A 161 24.19 27.47 -9.92
CA ASP A 161 23.80 28.20 -8.70
C ASP A 161 22.47 28.99 -8.75
N GLU A 162 21.67 28.82 -9.81
CA GLU A 162 20.33 29.41 -9.89
C GLU A 162 19.23 28.56 -9.24
N TYR A 163 18.04 29.15 -9.09
CA TYR A 163 16.90 28.47 -8.47
C TYR A 163 16.38 27.35 -9.40
N GLU A 164 16.08 26.20 -8.81
CA GLU A 164 15.58 25.03 -9.56
C GLU A 164 14.11 25.19 -9.91
N VAL A 165 13.78 24.91 -11.18
CA VAL A 165 12.42 24.74 -11.66
C VAL A 165 12.07 23.26 -11.58
N ASP A 166 10.96 22.93 -10.93
CA ASP A 166 10.52 21.55 -10.70
C ASP A 166 9.49 21.12 -11.76
N PHE A 167 9.78 20.02 -12.45
CA PHE A 167 8.94 19.45 -13.49
C PHE A 167 8.38 18.12 -13.00
N LYS A 168 7.05 18.01 -13.01
CA LYS A 168 6.29 16.85 -12.55
C LYS A 168 5.58 16.22 -13.74
N VAL A 169 5.94 14.98 -14.07
CA VAL A 169 5.41 14.25 -15.24
C VAL A 169 4.70 12.96 -14.84
N ARG A 170 5.41 11.92 -14.38
CA ARG A 170 4.78 10.68 -13.87
C ARG A 170 5.26 10.40 -12.45
N GLY A 171 4.43 9.77 -11.63
CA GLY A 171 4.78 9.45 -10.24
C GLY A 171 4.55 10.58 -9.25
N PHE A 172 3.93 11.68 -9.71
CA PHE A 172 3.67 12.86 -8.90
C PHE A 172 2.18 13.18 -8.87
N TRP A 173 1.80 14.07 -7.96
CA TRP A 173 0.49 14.69 -7.99
C TRP A 173 0.61 16.17 -7.65
N VAL A 174 -0.39 16.95 -8.04
CA VAL A 174 -0.48 18.37 -7.72
C VAL A 174 -1.88 18.74 -7.26
N MET A 175 -1.98 19.64 -6.28
CA MET A 175 -3.26 20.15 -5.82
C MET A 175 -3.89 21.04 -6.91
N ALA A 176 -5.21 20.94 -7.09
CA ALA A 176 -5.96 21.70 -8.09
C ALA A 176 -7.05 22.56 -7.43
N PRO A 177 -7.38 23.75 -7.98
CA PRO A 177 -8.57 24.49 -7.59
C PRO A 177 -9.86 23.65 -7.72
N PRO A 178 -10.87 23.85 -6.85
CA PRO A 178 -11.00 24.93 -5.87
C PRO A 178 -10.46 24.56 -4.48
N SER A 179 -9.46 23.68 -4.38
CA SER A 179 -8.89 23.27 -3.09
C SER A 179 -8.44 24.45 -2.22
N VAL A 180 -8.61 24.32 -0.92
CA VAL A 180 -8.29 25.36 0.07
C VAL A 180 -7.35 24.81 1.12
N ARG A 181 -6.31 25.56 1.46
CA ARG A 181 -5.44 25.27 2.62
C ARG A 181 -5.60 26.37 3.67
N ALA A 182 -5.02 26.17 4.85
CA ALA A 182 -5.02 27.18 5.91
C ALA A 182 -4.44 28.53 5.45
N GLU A 183 -3.51 28.52 4.49
CA GLU A 183 -2.92 29.72 3.91
C GLU A 183 -3.82 30.45 2.90
N GLY A 184 -4.80 29.74 2.31
CA GLY A 184 -5.71 30.30 1.31
C GLY A 184 -6.12 29.29 0.22
N PRO A 185 -6.92 29.75 -0.77
CA PRO A 185 -7.37 28.92 -1.87
C PRO A 185 -6.32 28.76 -2.99
N TYR A 186 -6.33 27.60 -3.65
CA TYR A 186 -5.83 27.48 -5.00
C TYR A 186 -6.83 28.11 -5.96
N SER A 187 -6.35 28.85 -6.97
CA SER A 187 -7.22 29.48 -7.98
C SER A 187 -6.69 29.29 -9.40
N TRP A 188 -7.60 29.01 -10.33
CA TRP A 188 -7.29 28.99 -11.76
C TRP A 188 -6.98 30.42 -12.23
N VAL A 189 -5.83 30.58 -12.89
CA VAL A 189 -5.55 31.72 -13.76
C VAL A 189 -6.06 31.40 -15.16
N GLN A 190 -5.88 30.14 -15.56
CA GLN A 190 -6.38 29.56 -16.80
C GLN A 190 -6.95 28.18 -16.46
N ASP A 191 -8.25 28.00 -16.70
CA ASP A 191 -8.94 26.75 -16.40
C ASP A 191 -8.50 25.65 -17.38
N PRO A 192 -8.03 24.48 -16.90
CA PRO A 192 -7.52 23.41 -17.77
C PRO A 192 -8.58 22.83 -18.70
N ARG A 193 -9.87 23.06 -18.45
CA ARG A 193 -10.99 22.64 -19.31
C ARG A 193 -11.17 23.51 -20.55
N THR A 194 -10.42 24.60 -20.68
CA THR A 194 -10.49 25.49 -21.85
C THR A 194 -9.49 25.03 -22.91
N ASP A 195 -8.27 25.54 -22.85
CA ASP A 195 -7.16 25.09 -23.67
C ASP A 195 -5.86 25.24 -22.90
N LEU A 196 -5.05 24.19 -22.82
CA LEU A 196 -3.72 24.24 -22.22
C LEU A 196 -2.69 24.37 -23.32
N ALA A 197 -1.63 25.13 -23.08
CA ALA A 197 -0.49 25.15 -24.00
C ALA A 197 0.14 23.75 -24.09
N GLU A 198 0.58 23.38 -25.28
CA GLU A 198 1.31 22.13 -25.48
C GLU A 198 2.73 22.22 -24.92
N VAL A 199 3.28 21.07 -24.51
CA VAL A 199 4.69 20.96 -24.11
C VAL A 199 5.57 21.30 -25.32
N PRO A 200 6.38 22.39 -25.25
CA PRO A 200 7.23 22.76 -26.37
C PRO A 200 8.37 21.77 -26.58
N ASP A 201 8.76 21.55 -27.83
CA ASP A 201 9.86 20.65 -28.21
C ASP A 201 11.19 20.99 -27.52
N TRP A 202 11.51 22.27 -27.35
CA TRP A 202 12.72 22.69 -26.65
C TRP A 202 12.73 22.23 -25.19
N LEU A 203 11.56 22.15 -24.56
CA LEU A 203 11.45 21.70 -23.18
C LEU A 203 11.63 20.19 -23.09
N VAL A 204 11.09 19.44 -24.07
CA VAL A 204 11.32 18.00 -24.19
C VAL A 204 12.81 17.71 -24.25
N ASP A 205 13.55 18.42 -25.11
CA ASP A 205 14.99 18.22 -25.27
C ASP A 205 15.75 18.54 -23.97
N ARG A 206 15.37 19.63 -23.27
CA ARG A 206 15.94 19.98 -21.96
C ARG A 206 15.68 18.92 -20.91
N LEU A 207 14.46 18.38 -20.83
CA LEU A 207 14.10 17.34 -19.88
C LEU A 207 14.86 16.03 -20.15
N LEU A 208 15.02 15.65 -21.41
CA LEU A 208 15.78 14.46 -21.80
C LEU A 208 17.30 14.63 -21.59
N GLU A 209 17.83 15.85 -21.73
CA GLU A 209 19.22 16.16 -21.44
C GLU A 209 19.50 16.19 -19.93
N ALA A 210 18.58 16.77 -19.15
CA ALA A 210 18.66 16.86 -17.69
C ALA A 210 18.33 15.54 -16.99
N ALA A 211 17.58 14.65 -17.65
CA ALA A 211 17.35 13.32 -17.15
C ALA A 211 18.71 12.67 -16.84
N PRO A 212 18.89 12.05 -15.66
CA PRO A 212 20.07 11.22 -15.43
C PRO A 212 20.15 10.27 -16.62
N LYS A 213 21.28 10.29 -17.34
CA LYS A 213 21.45 9.56 -18.60
C LYS A 213 21.20 8.08 -18.32
N ARG A 214 19.96 7.64 -18.43
CA ARG A 214 19.58 6.23 -18.38
C ARG A 214 20.27 5.64 -19.59
N ARG A 215 21.43 5.01 -19.36
CA ARG A 215 22.17 4.34 -20.43
C ARG A 215 21.14 3.42 -21.09
N LYS A 216 20.78 3.71 -22.35
CA LYS A 216 20.05 2.77 -23.19
C LYS A 216 20.94 1.54 -23.26
N ARG A 217 20.74 0.60 -22.34
CA ARG A 217 21.38 -0.71 -22.42
C ARG A 217 20.67 -1.38 -23.58
N THR A 218 21.36 -1.46 -24.70
CA THR A 218 21.14 -2.53 -25.67
C THR A 218 21.00 -3.82 -24.86
N PRO A 219 20.08 -4.74 -25.23
CA PRO A 219 20.06 -6.07 -24.65
C PRO A 219 21.35 -6.78 -25.08
N ALA A 220 22.46 -6.46 -24.40
CA ALA A 220 23.65 -7.26 -24.39
C ALA A 220 23.28 -8.56 -23.67
N ALA A 221 23.94 -9.66 -24.08
CA ALA A 221 23.71 -11.00 -23.58
C ALA A 221 23.36 -10.99 -22.08
N ILE A 222 22.26 -11.66 -21.74
CA ILE A 222 21.76 -11.80 -20.37
C ILE A 222 22.93 -12.18 -19.47
N ALA A 223 23.37 -11.25 -18.62
CA ALA A 223 24.49 -11.47 -17.74
C ALA A 223 23.99 -12.21 -16.48
N THR A 224 24.69 -13.27 -16.10
CA THR A 224 24.31 -14.17 -15.00
C THR A 224 25.26 -13.99 -13.81
N GLY A 225 24.73 -14.13 -12.59
CA GLY A 225 25.51 -14.16 -11.35
C GLY A 225 25.80 -12.79 -10.71
N ASP A 226 26.54 -12.81 -9.61
CA ASP A 226 26.69 -11.66 -8.70
C ASP A 226 27.48 -10.49 -9.28
N ALA A 227 28.44 -10.77 -10.16
CA ALA A 227 29.15 -9.72 -10.86
C ALA A 227 28.23 -8.92 -11.79
N ALA A 228 27.21 -9.57 -12.38
CA ALA A 228 26.24 -8.91 -13.24
C ALA A 228 25.28 -8.03 -12.43
N VAL A 229 24.81 -8.54 -11.28
CA VAL A 229 23.97 -7.79 -10.33
C VAL A 229 24.74 -6.62 -9.74
N ALA A 230 26.01 -6.80 -9.37
CA ALA A 230 26.87 -5.73 -8.87
C ALA A 230 27.11 -4.64 -9.90
N ALA A 231 27.39 -5.01 -11.15
CA ALA A 231 27.54 -4.05 -12.24
C ALA A 231 26.23 -3.31 -12.54
N TRP A 232 25.09 -4.01 -12.49
CA TRP A 232 23.77 -3.38 -12.63
C TRP A 232 23.47 -2.43 -11.47
N SER A 233 23.66 -2.86 -10.22
CA SER A 233 23.37 -2.08 -9.02
C SER A 233 24.26 -0.84 -8.93
N ALA A 234 25.52 -0.91 -9.39
CA ALA A 234 26.40 0.25 -9.49
C ALA A 234 25.97 1.26 -10.58
N ASP A 235 25.34 0.79 -11.66
CA ASP A 235 24.79 1.64 -12.73
C ASP A 235 23.41 2.24 -12.37
N MET A 236 22.77 1.76 -11.29
CA MET A 236 21.46 2.22 -10.80
C MET A 236 21.64 2.89 -9.42
N PRO A 237 21.92 4.20 -9.35
CA PRO A 237 22.14 4.84 -8.06
C PRO A 237 20.82 4.95 -7.30
N TRP A 238 20.89 4.90 -5.97
CA TRP A 238 19.70 5.05 -5.12
C TRP A 238 19.00 6.40 -5.35
N SER A 239 19.72 7.44 -5.75
CA SER A 239 19.13 8.74 -6.09
C SER A 239 18.08 8.66 -7.18
N ASP A 240 18.28 7.81 -8.19
CA ASP A 240 17.36 7.69 -9.32
C ASP A 240 16.10 6.91 -8.90
N VAL A 241 16.28 5.83 -8.14
CA VAL A 241 15.16 5.00 -7.66
C VAL A 241 14.33 5.74 -6.61
N LEU A 242 14.99 6.34 -5.62
CA LEU A 242 14.33 7.02 -4.50
C LEU A 242 13.79 8.39 -4.92
N GLY A 243 14.50 9.12 -5.79
CA GLY A 243 14.01 10.38 -6.35
C GLY A 243 12.71 10.21 -7.13
N GLU A 244 12.60 9.17 -7.97
CA GLU A 244 11.35 8.85 -8.69
C GLU A 244 10.23 8.43 -7.72
N ALA A 245 10.57 7.78 -6.60
CA ALA A 245 9.62 7.48 -5.51
C ALA A 245 9.24 8.71 -4.65
N GLY A 246 9.74 9.91 -4.98
CA GLY A 246 9.51 11.16 -4.26
C GLY A 246 10.31 11.30 -2.95
N TRP A 247 11.23 10.38 -2.68
CA TRP A 247 12.14 10.48 -1.53
C TRP A 247 13.21 11.54 -1.81
N THR A 248 13.70 12.17 -0.75
CA THR A 248 14.69 13.23 -0.82
C THR A 248 15.91 12.88 0.03
N ASP A 249 17.11 13.17 -0.47
CA ASP A 249 18.33 12.98 0.32
C ASP A 249 18.29 13.93 1.53
N SER A 250 18.54 13.39 2.72
CA SER A 250 18.57 14.17 3.96
C SER A 250 19.84 15.02 4.10
N GLY A 251 20.85 14.79 3.26
CA GLY A 251 22.18 15.37 3.39
C GLY A 251 22.98 14.80 4.57
N SER A 252 22.50 13.71 5.20
CA SER A 252 23.12 13.05 6.34
C SER A 252 23.48 11.60 6.01
N THR A 253 24.44 11.04 6.75
CA THR A 253 24.89 9.66 6.60
C THR A 253 24.59 8.84 7.85
N ALA A 254 24.33 7.55 7.66
CA ALA A 254 24.20 6.59 8.73
C ALA A 254 25.58 6.23 9.31
N ALA A 255 25.61 5.47 10.42
CA ALA A 255 26.85 5.04 11.06
C ALA A 255 27.76 4.20 10.13
N CYS A 256 27.21 3.53 9.12
CA CYS A 256 27.95 2.81 8.10
C CYS A 256 28.42 3.70 6.92
N GLY A 257 28.25 5.03 7.01
CA GLY A 257 28.64 5.99 5.98
C GLY A 257 27.66 6.13 4.80
N CYS A 258 26.62 5.28 4.73
CA CYS A 258 25.64 5.30 3.65
C CYS A 258 24.62 6.44 3.79
N PRO A 259 24.07 6.95 2.68
CA PRO A 259 23.13 8.08 2.69
C PRO A 259 21.82 7.74 3.40
N VAL A 260 21.31 8.73 4.14
CA VAL A 260 20.01 8.70 4.80
C VAL A 260 19.01 9.46 3.95
N TRP A 261 17.83 8.89 3.77
CA TRP A 261 16.78 9.46 2.93
C TRP A 261 15.52 9.79 3.75
N SER A 262 14.85 10.86 3.33
CA SER A 262 13.55 11.32 3.82
C SER A 262 12.45 10.89 2.85
N ARG A 263 11.44 10.18 3.35
CA ARG A 263 10.31 9.77 2.51
C ARG A 263 9.26 10.88 2.35
N PRO A 264 8.44 10.85 1.29
CA PRO A 264 7.29 11.72 1.16
C PRO A 264 6.37 11.66 2.38
N GLY A 265 5.98 12.81 2.94
CA GLY A 265 5.03 12.88 4.06
C GLY A 265 5.56 12.33 5.40
N GLY A 266 6.83 11.92 5.48
CA GLY A 266 7.43 11.44 6.73
C GLY A 266 7.62 12.57 7.75
N ALA A 267 7.29 12.31 9.01
CA ALA A 267 7.54 13.24 10.12
C ALA A 267 9.03 13.36 10.50
N SER A 268 9.86 12.40 10.06
CA SER A 268 11.29 12.34 10.36
C SER A 268 12.13 12.55 9.10
N PRO A 269 13.19 13.39 9.17
CA PRO A 269 14.17 13.52 8.08
C PRO A 269 15.03 12.24 7.90
N ARG A 270 14.86 11.25 8.77
CA ARG A 270 15.54 9.96 8.74
C ARG A 270 14.50 8.84 8.57
N SER A 271 14.12 8.58 7.33
CA SER A 271 13.09 7.60 6.96
C SER A 271 13.67 6.26 6.48
N GLY A 272 14.86 6.27 5.89
CA GLY A 272 15.54 5.06 5.45
C GLY A 272 17.04 5.26 5.25
N VAL A 273 17.78 4.16 5.20
CA VAL A 273 19.21 4.13 4.86
C VAL A 273 19.37 3.36 3.56
N ALA A 274 19.83 4.03 2.52
CA ALA A 274 20.08 3.41 1.24
C ALA A 274 21.53 2.94 1.22
N HIS A 275 21.76 1.63 1.33
CA HIS A 275 23.11 1.12 1.41
C HIS A 275 23.77 1.12 0.03
N GLU A 276 25.04 1.52 -0.01
CA GLU A 276 25.84 1.57 -1.23
C GLU A 276 26.90 0.47 -1.24
N PRO A 277 27.45 0.12 -2.42
CA PRO A 277 28.62 -0.75 -2.52
C PRO A 277 29.76 -0.28 -1.61
N GLY A 278 30.33 -1.20 -0.82
CA GLY A 278 31.34 -0.88 0.19
C GLY A 278 30.79 -0.54 1.58
N CYS A 279 29.47 -0.64 1.78
CA CYS A 279 28.86 -0.54 3.11
C CYS A 279 29.39 -1.63 4.05
N SER A 280 29.97 -1.23 5.18
CA SER A 280 30.51 -2.17 6.19
C SER A 280 29.48 -3.11 6.81
N ARG A 281 28.18 -2.78 6.73
CA ARG A 281 27.08 -3.61 7.24
C ARG A 281 26.58 -4.63 6.22
N TRP A 282 26.85 -4.40 4.95
CA TRP A 282 26.42 -5.23 3.82
C TRP A 282 27.62 -5.58 2.93
N ASP A 283 28.74 -5.89 3.59
CA ASP A 283 29.97 -6.23 2.90
C ASP A 283 29.77 -7.49 2.05
N GLY A 284 30.27 -7.45 0.82
CA GLY A 284 30.09 -8.52 -0.17
C GLY A 284 28.70 -8.61 -0.82
N SER A 285 27.73 -7.73 -0.49
CA SER A 285 26.46 -7.71 -1.23
C SER A 285 26.65 -7.12 -2.63
N ALA A 286 26.24 -7.88 -3.65
CA ALA A 286 26.16 -7.41 -5.03
C ALA A 286 25.04 -6.38 -5.24
N ASP A 287 24.05 -6.33 -4.34
CA ASP A 287 22.97 -5.35 -4.37
C ASP A 287 22.64 -4.85 -2.95
N PRO A 288 23.42 -3.89 -2.41
CA PRO A 288 23.19 -3.38 -1.07
C PRO A 288 21.79 -2.75 -0.95
N PRO A 289 21.00 -3.13 0.08
CA PRO A 289 19.57 -2.86 0.11
C PRO A 289 19.22 -1.46 0.65
N LEU A 290 17.95 -1.08 0.52
CA LEU A 290 17.33 0.00 1.28
C LEU A 290 16.78 -0.58 2.58
N HIS A 291 17.14 0.02 3.71
CA HIS A 291 16.53 -0.29 5.00
C HIS A 291 15.60 0.84 5.44
N LEU A 292 14.30 0.58 5.48
CA LEU A 292 13.29 1.50 5.99
C LEU A 292 13.36 1.54 7.51
N LEU A 293 13.47 2.73 8.09
CA LEU A 293 13.61 2.90 9.54
C LEU A 293 12.27 3.02 10.27
N THR A 294 11.17 3.07 9.53
CA THR A 294 9.82 3.26 10.07
C THR A 294 8.88 2.21 9.49
N THR A 295 7.96 1.71 10.30
CA THR A 295 6.87 0.82 9.88
C THR A 295 5.60 1.61 9.55
N GLY A 296 4.65 0.99 8.83
CA GLY A 296 3.33 1.59 8.55
C GLY A 296 3.35 2.71 7.50
N ASP A 297 4.20 2.57 6.49
CA ASP A 297 4.33 3.52 5.39
C ASP A 297 3.42 3.13 4.22
N SER A 298 2.68 4.09 3.65
CA SER A 298 1.81 3.93 2.48
C SER A 298 2.42 4.52 1.19
N THR A 299 3.73 4.77 1.19
CA THR A 299 4.47 5.00 -0.07
C THR A 299 4.66 3.69 -0.81
N VAL A 300 4.94 3.76 -2.12
CA VAL A 300 5.20 2.58 -2.97
C VAL A 300 6.29 1.64 -2.41
N LEU A 301 7.29 2.18 -1.70
CA LEU A 301 8.33 1.38 -1.05
C LEU A 301 7.89 0.84 0.30
N GLY A 302 7.03 1.56 1.02
CA GLY A 302 6.35 1.11 2.22
C GLY A 302 5.42 -0.07 1.95
N ASP A 303 4.62 0.02 0.89
CA ASP A 303 3.71 -1.04 0.42
C ASP A 303 4.50 -2.30 0.01
N MET A 304 5.61 -2.12 -0.71
CA MET A 304 6.54 -3.22 -1.05
C MET A 304 7.14 -3.87 0.20
N ALA A 305 7.58 -3.07 1.17
CA ALA A 305 8.12 -3.61 2.43
C ALA A 305 7.05 -4.34 3.26
N ALA A 306 5.82 -3.82 3.26
CA ALA A 306 4.69 -4.43 3.93
C ALA A 306 4.29 -5.76 3.26
N SER A 307 4.22 -5.81 1.93
CA SER A 307 3.90 -7.03 1.19
C SER A 307 4.96 -8.11 1.34
N LEU A 308 6.24 -7.72 1.48
CA LEU A 308 7.34 -8.64 1.75
C LEU A 308 7.48 -9.00 3.25
N GLY A 309 6.71 -8.37 4.14
CA GLY A 309 6.81 -8.55 5.59
C GLY A 309 8.15 -8.11 6.19
N ARG A 310 8.93 -7.26 5.50
CA ARG A 310 10.26 -6.81 5.98
C ARG A 310 10.58 -5.37 5.59
N GLN A 311 11.29 -4.68 6.49
CA GLN A 311 11.71 -3.28 6.29
C GLN A 311 12.92 -3.10 5.38
N THR A 312 13.67 -4.16 5.13
CA THR A 312 14.82 -4.11 4.23
C THR A 312 14.36 -4.62 2.88
N ILE A 313 14.50 -3.84 1.82
CA ILE A 313 14.18 -4.24 0.43
C ILE A 313 15.43 -4.10 -0.44
N SER A 314 15.64 -5.04 -1.37
CA SER A 314 16.75 -4.94 -2.33
C SER A 314 16.55 -3.76 -3.26
N LYS A 315 17.62 -3.31 -3.93
CA LYS A 315 17.49 -2.25 -4.93
C LYS A 315 16.61 -2.68 -6.08
N LEU A 316 16.69 -3.96 -6.47
CA LEU A 316 15.83 -4.49 -7.52
C LEU A 316 14.35 -4.56 -7.11
N GLU A 317 14.06 -4.89 -5.85
CA GLU A 317 12.70 -4.81 -5.32
C GLU A 317 12.18 -3.37 -5.30
N ALA A 318 13.01 -2.41 -4.91
CA ALA A 318 12.65 -0.99 -4.97
C ALA A 318 12.42 -0.53 -6.43
N VAL A 319 13.26 -0.95 -7.37
CA VAL A 319 13.08 -0.70 -8.82
C VAL A 319 11.78 -1.32 -9.31
N ALA A 320 11.47 -2.55 -8.90
CA ALA A 320 10.22 -3.21 -9.25
C ALA A 320 9.00 -2.44 -8.74
N ALA A 321 9.04 -2.00 -7.48
CA ALA A 321 7.98 -1.20 -6.87
C ALA A 321 7.76 0.12 -7.62
N VAL A 322 8.84 0.84 -7.93
CA VAL A 322 8.78 2.19 -8.52
C VAL A 322 8.42 2.17 -10.02
N TYR A 323 8.98 1.21 -10.77
CA TYR A 323 8.92 1.24 -12.25
C TYR A 323 8.07 0.14 -12.87
N TYR A 324 7.73 -0.90 -12.12
CA TYR A 324 7.13 -2.13 -12.65
C TYR A 324 5.98 -2.66 -11.80
N GLU A 325 5.27 -1.78 -11.07
CA GLU A 325 4.08 -2.13 -10.27
C GLU A 325 4.32 -3.26 -9.26
N GLY A 326 5.56 -3.36 -8.75
CA GLY A 326 5.97 -4.43 -7.84
C GLY A 326 6.30 -5.77 -8.50
N ASP A 327 6.19 -5.91 -9.82
CA ASP A 327 6.57 -7.14 -10.54
C ASP A 327 8.11 -7.26 -10.65
N VAL A 328 8.71 -7.92 -9.66
CA VAL A 328 10.15 -8.20 -9.61
C VAL A 328 10.60 -9.04 -10.81
N SER A 329 9.77 -9.98 -11.29
CA SER A 329 10.12 -10.84 -12.42
C SER A 329 10.17 -10.05 -13.73
N LEU A 330 9.27 -9.08 -13.91
CA LEU A 330 9.30 -8.15 -15.03
C LEU A 330 10.51 -7.22 -14.93
N ALA A 331 10.83 -6.72 -13.74
CA ALA A 331 12.02 -5.91 -13.50
C ALA A 331 13.29 -6.68 -13.92
N PHE A 332 13.49 -7.93 -13.49
CA PHE A 332 14.61 -8.77 -13.94
C PHE A 332 14.74 -8.82 -15.47
N ARG A 333 13.63 -9.11 -16.17
CA ARG A 333 13.64 -9.22 -17.64
C ARG A 333 13.94 -7.90 -18.33
N ARG A 334 13.36 -6.80 -17.84
CA ARG A 334 13.48 -5.47 -18.46
C ARG A 334 14.81 -4.79 -18.14
N GLU A 335 15.36 -5.07 -16.97
CA GLU A 335 16.69 -4.60 -16.53
C GLU A 335 17.83 -5.50 -17.07
N GLY A 336 17.51 -6.61 -17.75
CA GLY A 336 18.49 -7.48 -18.41
C GLY A 336 19.30 -8.36 -17.46
N ILE A 337 18.72 -8.70 -16.29
CA ILE A 337 19.35 -9.49 -15.24
C ILE A 337 18.76 -10.91 -15.30
N ALA A 338 19.60 -11.96 -15.34
CA ALA A 338 19.10 -13.33 -15.20
C ALA A 338 18.90 -13.73 -13.73
N PRO A 339 17.82 -14.46 -13.40
CA PRO A 339 17.71 -15.12 -12.10
C PRO A 339 18.83 -16.14 -11.90
N ARG A 340 19.34 -16.27 -10.67
CA ARG A 340 20.33 -17.30 -10.33
C ARG A 340 19.72 -18.69 -10.55
N VAL A 341 20.35 -19.51 -11.38
CA VAL A 341 20.02 -20.94 -11.48
C VAL A 341 20.96 -21.70 -10.52
N SER A 342 20.44 -22.18 -9.40
CA SER A 342 21.17 -23.14 -8.58
C SER A 342 21.13 -24.50 -9.27
N VAL A 343 22.24 -24.92 -9.87
CA VAL A 343 22.40 -26.29 -10.36
C VAL A 343 22.68 -27.18 -9.15
N VAL A 344 21.65 -27.85 -8.64
CA VAL A 344 21.88 -29.01 -7.77
C VAL A 344 22.45 -30.11 -8.67
N SER A 345 23.71 -30.47 -8.43
CA SER A 345 24.40 -31.52 -9.18
C SER A 345 23.65 -32.85 -8.99
N ALA A 346 22.93 -33.27 -10.03
CA ALA A 346 22.27 -34.57 -10.08
C ALA A 346 23.32 -35.67 -10.32
N THR A 347 23.90 -36.17 -9.24
CA THR A 347 24.45 -37.53 -9.22
C THR A 347 23.50 -38.40 -8.40
N ALA A 348 22.92 -39.40 -9.09
CA ALA A 348 21.97 -40.42 -8.62
C ALA A 348 20.48 -40.00 -8.59
N PHE A 349 19.75 -40.24 -9.68
CA PHE A 349 18.68 -41.26 -9.81
C PHE A 349 18.07 -41.18 -11.23
N GLY A 350 17.62 -42.33 -11.74
CA GLY A 350 17.39 -42.59 -13.16
C GLY A 350 16.21 -41.88 -13.84
N ALA A 351 16.23 -41.99 -15.17
CA ALA A 351 15.32 -41.45 -16.17
C ALA A 351 13.85 -41.29 -15.71
N GLY A 352 13.47 -40.03 -15.51
CA GLY A 352 12.09 -39.56 -15.44
C GLY A 352 12.05 -38.13 -15.96
N THR A 353 11.14 -37.87 -16.89
CA THR A 353 10.96 -36.61 -17.63
C THR A 353 10.93 -35.39 -16.70
N ALA A 354 11.92 -34.51 -16.84
CA ALA A 354 11.97 -33.24 -16.12
C ALA A 354 10.93 -32.25 -16.68
N THR A 355 9.85 -32.04 -15.95
CA THR A 355 9.00 -30.86 -16.09
C THR A 355 9.72 -29.66 -15.46
N ARG A 356 9.98 -28.62 -16.27
CA ARG A 356 10.51 -27.34 -15.79
C ARG A 356 9.39 -26.60 -15.04
N SER A 357 9.50 -26.53 -13.73
CA SER A 357 8.80 -25.54 -12.92
C SER A 357 9.82 -24.47 -12.50
N ALA A 358 9.62 -23.23 -12.94
CA ALA A 358 10.42 -22.10 -12.53
C ALA A 358 9.61 -21.30 -11.52
N SER A 359 9.90 -21.48 -10.23
CA SER A 359 9.45 -20.56 -9.18
C SER A 359 10.49 -19.43 -9.06
N PRO A 360 10.09 -18.15 -8.99
CA PRO A 360 11.03 -17.06 -8.74
C PRO A 360 11.46 -17.07 -7.27
N HIS A 361 12.78 -17.17 -7.03
CA HIS A 361 13.36 -17.16 -5.69
C HIS A 361 13.43 -15.75 -5.08
N THR A 362 13.00 -15.66 -3.83
CA THR A 362 13.29 -14.57 -2.88
C THR A 362 14.81 -14.45 -2.67
N PHE A 363 15.38 -13.24 -2.77
CA PHE A 363 16.73 -13.00 -2.26
C PHE A 363 16.67 -13.08 -0.72
N ILE A 364 17.22 -14.15 -0.16
CA ILE A 364 17.41 -14.26 1.29
C ILE A 364 18.47 -13.23 1.67
N VAL A 365 18.05 -12.17 2.35
CA VAL A 365 18.93 -11.20 2.99
C VAL A 365 19.38 -11.83 4.32
N PRO A 366 20.64 -12.27 4.47
CA PRO A 366 21.08 -12.89 5.71
C PRO A 366 21.11 -11.86 6.87
N PRO A 367 20.67 -12.22 8.08
CA PRO A 367 20.79 -11.33 9.25
C PRO A 367 22.27 -11.19 9.67
N PRO A 368 22.67 -10.02 10.24
CA PRO A 368 24.02 -9.87 10.80
C PRO A 368 24.19 -10.75 12.04
N GLY A 369 25.28 -11.51 12.09
CA GLY A 369 25.57 -12.49 13.13
C GLY A 369 25.70 -11.87 14.53
N GLY A 370 24.82 -12.30 15.44
CA GLY A 370 24.92 -12.06 16.88
C GLY A 370 24.77 -13.38 17.64
N THR A 371 25.71 -13.68 18.54
CA THR A 371 25.71 -14.87 19.39
C THR A 371 24.76 -14.71 20.59
N PRO A 372 23.93 -15.72 20.96
CA PRO A 372 23.14 -15.69 22.19
C PRO A 372 23.90 -16.31 23.39
N GLY A 373 23.84 -15.64 24.55
CA GLY A 373 24.28 -16.17 25.85
C GLY A 373 23.20 -17.00 26.57
N PRO A 374 23.56 -17.82 27.57
CA PRO A 374 22.71 -18.88 28.11
C PRO A 374 21.74 -18.39 29.19
N GLY A 375 20.56 -19.04 29.24
CA GLY A 375 19.41 -18.68 30.08
C GLY A 375 19.40 -19.20 31.52
N LEU A 376 18.30 -18.91 32.21
CA LEU A 376 17.94 -19.36 33.56
C LEU A 376 16.41 -19.51 33.72
N PRO A 377 15.90 -20.24 34.75
CA PRO A 377 14.88 -21.27 34.58
C PRO A 377 13.45 -20.92 35.05
N LYS A 378 12.50 -21.73 34.56
CA LYS A 378 11.08 -21.83 34.95
C LYS A 378 10.90 -22.33 36.39
N PRO A 379 9.80 -21.93 37.07
CA PRO A 379 9.12 -22.87 37.98
C PRO A 379 7.57 -22.88 37.87
N SER A 380 7.05 -24.11 37.73
CA SER A 380 5.87 -24.76 38.32
C SER A 380 4.51 -24.05 38.54
N GLU A 381 3.47 -24.63 37.93
CA GLU A 381 2.06 -24.73 38.38
C GLU A 381 1.87 -25.92 39.37
N PRO A 382 0.73 -26.18 40.08
CA PRO A 382 -0.67 -26.11 39.56
C PRO A 382 -1.88 -25.80 40.53
N GLU A 383 -3.06 -25.59 39.90
CA GLU A 383 -4.47 -26.01 40.23
C GLU A 383 -5.26 -25.50 41.48
N PRO A 384 -6.63 -25.64 41.58
CA PRO A 384 -7.69 -25.93 40.57
C PRO A 384 -9.06 -25.13 40.71
N VAL A 385 -9.81 -25.14 39.59
CA VAL A 385 -11.28 -25.29 39.33
C VAL A 385 -12.38 -24.83 40.34
N VAL A 386 -13.34 -24.01 39.87
CA VAL A 386 -14.78 -24.06 40.21
C VAL A 386 -15.66 -23.74 38.97
N ALA A 387 -16.75 -24.49 38.77
CA ALA A 387 -17.69 -24.44 37.65
C ALA A 387 -18.90 -23.47 37.87
N PRO A 388 -19.69 -23.13 36.83
CA PRO A 388 -20.50 -21.90 36.78
C PRO A 388 -21.99 -22.08 37.15
N VAL A 389 -22.64 -20.95 37.49
CA VAL A 389 -24.09 -20.80 37.70
C VAL A 389 -24.72 -20.14 36.46
N ALA A 390 -25.85 -20.68 35.98
CA ALA A 390 -26.58 -20.18 34.81
C ALA A 390 -27.58 -19.05 35.16
N PRO A 391 -27.74 -18.02 34.30
CA PRO A 391 -28.81 -17.02 34.42
C PRO A 391 -30.02 -17.28 33.49
N PRO A 392 -31.21 -16.73 33.80
CA PRO A 392 -32.47 -17.00 33.09
C PRO A 392 -32.69 -16.17 31.81
N ALA A 393 -33.66 -16.62 31.01
CA ALA A 393 -34.00 -16.16 29.65
C ALA A 393 -34.53 -14.71 29.55
N PRO A 394 -34.37 -14.04 28.38
CA PRO A 394 -34.71 -12.62 28.18
C PRO A 394 -36.17 -12.38 27.74
N ALA A 395 -36.68 -11.20 28.11
CA ALA A 395 -37.98 -10.64 27.73
C ALA A 395 -37.90 -9.85 26.39
N PRO A 396 -39.04 -9.52 25.73
CA PRO A 396 -39.04 -9.02 24.35
C PRO A 396 -38.62 -7.55 24.20
N VAL A 397 -37.99 -7.25 23.06
CA VAL A 397 -37.31 -5.98 22.73
C VAL A 397 -38.28 -4.90 22.25
N ALA A 398 -38.23 -3.72 22.87
CA ALA A 398 -38.80 -2.47 22.37
C ALA A 398 -37.72 -1.65 21.64
N ALA A 399 -38.12 -0.90 20.61
CA ALA A 399 -37.23 -0.10 19.77
C ALA A 399 -36.61 1.10 20.51
N THR A 400 -35.29 1.28 20.41
CA THR A 400 -34.54 2.39 21.00
C THR A 400 -33.85 3.27 19.95
N THR A 401 -33.91 4.58 20.17
CA THR A 401 -33.33 5.66 19.35
C THR A 401 -31.91 6.05 19.79
N ARG A 402 -31.29 6.91 18.96
CA ARG A 402 -29.86 7.17 18.71
C ARG A 402 -29.07 8.00 19.74
N GLU A 403 -29.31 7.93 21.05
CA GLU A 403 -28.48 8.67 22.02
C GLU A 403 -27.98 7.75 23.14
N GLU A 404 -26.67 7.89 23.44
CA GLU A 404 -25.84 7.17 24.43
C GLU A 404 -25.39 5.74 24.07
N ILE A 405 -24.18 5.63 23.49
CA ILE A 405 -23.35 4.41 23.55
C ILE A 405 -21.95 4.83 23.99
N ASP A 406 -21.82 5.11 25.29
CA ASP A 406 -20.60 4.81 26.03
C ASP A 406 -20.97 3.58 26.86
N MET A 407 -20.95 2.42 26.21
CA MET A 407 -21.56 1.19 26.70
C MET A 407 -20.45 0.16 26.88
N ASP A 408 -20.36 -0.40 28.09
CA ASP A 408 -19.47 -1.50 28.45
C ASP A 408 -19.51 -2.59 27.36
N TYR A 409 -18.40 -2.77 26.66
CA TYR A 409 -18.27 -3.57 25.43
C TYR A 409 -18.12 -5.07 25.76
N ASP A 410 -19.19 -5.71 26.23
CA ASP A 410 -19.24 -7.17 26.39
C ASP A 410 -19.54 -7.88 25.05
N SER A 411 -19.04 -9.10 24.91
CA SER A 411 -19.25 -10.07 23.83
C SER A 411 -20.69 -10.12 23.31
N GLY A 412 -21.68 -10.18 24.20
CA GLY A 412 -23.11 -10.26 23.83
C GLY A 412 -23.64 -9.03 23.07
N ALA A 413 -23.10 -7.83 23.33
CA ALA A 413 -23.49 -6.63 22.59
C ALA A 413 -23.01 -6.67 21.13
N ARG A 414 -21.89 -7.36 20.86
CA ARG A 414 -21.31 -7.49 19.51
C ARG A 414 -22.06 -8.50 18.66
N GLU A 415 -22.49 -9.61 19.25
CA GLU A 415 -23.34 -10.58 18.57
C GLU A 415 -24.66 -9.93 18.14
N GLY A 416 -25.29 -9.17 19.05
CA GLY A 416 -26.50 -8.41 18.73
C GLY A 416 -26.29 -7.36 17.62
N TYR A 417 -25.14 -6.68 17.63
CA TYR A 417 -24.76 -5.76 16.56
C TYR A 417 -24.66 -6.45 15.19
N TRP A 418 -23.92 -7.56 15.11
CA TRP A 418 -23.73 -8.29 13.86
C TRP A 418 -25.01 -8.96 13.37
N ALA A 419 -25.83 -9.50 14.26
CA ALA A 419 -27.17 -9.99 13.91
C ALA A 419 -28.02 -8.89 13.26
N THR A 420 -27.99 -7.67 13.82
CA THR A 420 -28.69 -6.50 13.26
C THR A 420 -28.11 -6.10 11.90
N ALA A 421 -26.78 -6.12 11.76
CA ALA A 421 -26.10 -5.80 10.50
C ALA A 421 -26.47 -6.82 9.39
N LEU A 422 -26.37 -8.12 9.67
CA LEU A 422 -26.74 -9.19 8.74
C LEU A 422 -28.19 -9.07 8.30
N ALA A 423 -29.12 -8.83 9.24
CA ALA A 423 -30.53 -8.60 8.94
C ALA A 423 -30.75 -7.39 8.02
N ARG A 424 -30.02 -6.28 8.27
CA ARG A 424 -30.09 -5.07 7.43
C ARG A 424 -29.60 -5.32 6.00
N PHE A 425 -28.65 -6.22 5.80
CA PHE A 425 -28.18 -6.65 4.48
C PHE A 425 -29.07 -7.72 3.83
N GLY A 426 -30.16 -8.13 4.48
CA GLY A 426 -31.03 -9.20 3.98
C GLY A 426 -30.39 -10.58 4.04
N ILE A 427 -29.37 -10.78 4.87
CA ILE A 427 -28.69 -12.06 5.05
C ILE A 427 -29.37 -12.82 6.19
N ALA A 428 -30.02 -13.93 5.83
CA ALA A 428 -30.57 -14.87 6.82
C ALA A 428 -29.43 -15.48 7.65
N HIS A 429 -29.62 -15.52 8.97
CA HIS A 429 -28.66 -16.09 9.91
C HIS A 429 -29.37 -16.86 11.02
N GLU A 430 -28.71 -17.89 11.52
CA GLU A 430 -29.13 -18.75 12.63
C GLU A 430 -28.00 -18.81 13.67
N PRO A 431 -28.27 -19.10 14.96
CA PRO A 431 -27.21 -19.35 15.94
C PRO A 431 -26.30 -20.49 15.47
N GLY A 432 -24.99 -20.33 15.65
CA GLY A 432 -24.06 -21.40 15.31
C GLY A 432 -24.21 -22.62 16.23
N THR A 433 -23.87 -23.79 15.71
CA THR A 433 -23.89 -25.05 16.46
C THR A 433 -22.48 -25.51 16.75
N GLU A 434 -22.27 -26.21 17.87
CA GLU A 434 -20.96 -26.73 18.23
C GLU A 434 -20.43 -27.71 17.16
N GLN A 435 -19.17 -27.53 16.80
CA GLN A 435 -18.45 -28.27 15.76
C GLN A 435 -17.30 -29.03 16.40
N VAL A 436 -17.17 -30.31 16.06
CA VAL A 436 -16.03 -31.13 16.51
C VAL A 436 -14.84 -30.86 15.61
N VAL A 437 -13.91 -30.04 16.08
CA VAL A 437 -12.80 -29.54 15.27
C VAL A 437 -11.70 -30.60 15.16
N SER A 438 -11.29 -30.90 13.93
CA SER A 438 -10.14 -31.76 13.67
C SER A 438 -8.82 -31.03 13.91
N ASP A 439 -7.88 -31.69 14.57
CA ASP A 439 -6.53 -31.19 14.82
C ASP A 439 -5.69 -31.20 13.53
N ARG A 440 -5.67 -30.10 12.79
CA ARG A 440 -5.03 -30.02 11.45
C ARG A 440 -3.78 -29.17 11.38
N LEU A 441 -3.63 -28.20 12.27
CA LEU A 441 -2.44 -27.37 12.33
C LEU A 441 -1.54 -27.96 13.41
N HIS A 442 -0.32 -28.33 13.08
CA HIS A 442 0.61 -28.93 14.04
C HIS A 442 1.64 -27.90 14.51
N TRP A 443 1.73 -27.68 15.83
CA TRP A 443 2.75 -26.85 16.48
C TRP A 443 3.32 -27.55 17.70
N GLY A 444 4.64 -27.79 17.74
CA GLY A 444 5.36 -28.08 18.99
C GLY A 444 4.94 -29.33 19.80
N GLY A 445 4.08 -30.20 19.29
CA GLY A 445 3.67 -31.44 19.95
C GLY A 445 2.53 -31.34 20.97
N GLU A 446 1.92 -30.16 21.15
CA GLU A 446 0.72 -30.01 21.99
C GLU A 446 -0.55 -29.92 21.13
N SER A 447 -1.39 -30.95 21.22
CA SER A 447 -2.71 -31.03 20.59
C SER A 447 -3.79 -30.46 21.50
N ARG A 448 -4.67 -29.59 20.95
CA ARG A 448 -6.15 -29.49 21.15
C ARG A 448 -6.70 -28.11 20.78
N PRO A 449 -7.86 -28.05 20.09
CA PRO A 449 -9.18 -28.18 20.74
C PRO A 449 -10.11 -29.21 20.05
N ALA A 450 -11.03 -29.81 20.82
CA ALA A 450 -11.99 -30.81 20.33
C ALA A 450 -13.35 -30.22 19.89
N HIS A 451 -13.66 -28.98 20.30
CA HIS A 451 -14.97 -28.34 20.05
C HIS A 451 -14.81 -26.84 19.77
N PHE A 452 -15.60 -26.31 18.85
CA PHE A 452 -15.71 -24.88 18.56
C PHE A 452 -17.14 -24.53 18.16
N THR A 453 -17.69 -23.42 18.64
CA THR A 453 -19.04 -22.97 18.28
C THR A 453 -18.95 -21.64 17.52
N PRO A 454 -19.17 -21.62 16.20
CA PRO A 454 -19.31 -20.39 15.44
C PRO A 454 -20.45 -19.52 16.02
N THR A 455 -20.41 -18.22 15.79
CA THR A 455 -21.48 -17.33 16.29
C THR A 455 -22.76 -17.50 15.46
N PHE A 456 -22.62 -17.63 14.14
CA PHE A 456 -23.74 -17.74 13.21
C PHE A 456 -23.54 -18.83 12.16
N TRP A 457 -24.64 -19.45 11.74
CA TRP A 457 -24.79 -20.14 10.47
C TRP A 457 -25.51 -19.23 9.47
N LEU A 458 -24.99 -19.09 8.26
CA LEU A 458 -25.56 -18.26 7.19
C LEU A 458 -26.13 -19.18 6.08
N PRO A 459 -27.36 -19.70 6.23
CA PRO A 459 -27.88 -20.77 5.35
C PRO A 459 -27.94 -20.38 3.87
N GLY A 460 -28.26 -19.11 3.58
CA GLY A 460 -28.33 -18.60 2.20
C GLY A 460 -26.97 -18.55 1.49
N LEU A 461 -25.89 -18.46 2.26
CA LEU A 461 -24.52 -18.46 1.74
C LEU A 461 -23.83 -19.83 1.93
N ARG A 462 -24.41 -20.69 2.76
CA ARG A 462 -23.79 -21.92 3.26
C ARG A 462 -22.42 -21.61 3.86
N LEU A 463 -22.36 -20.65 4.80
CA LEU A 463 -21.11 -20.23 5.45
C LEU A 463 -21.29 -20.17 6.96
N TRP A 464 -20.20 -20.44 7.69
CA TRP A 464 -20.13 -20.15 9.12
C TRP A 464 -19.61 -18.72 9.32
N ALA A 465 -20.12 -18.00 10.31
CA ALA A 465 -19.57 -16.72 10.72
C ALA A 465 -19.28 -16.71 12.22
N HIS A 466 -18.17 -16.09 12.61
CA HIS A 466 -17.78 -15.97 14.01
C HIS A 466 -17.40 -14.53 14.34
N VAL A 467 -18.02 -14.00 15.38
CA VAL A 467 -17.69 -12.68 15.93
C VAL A 467 -16.49 -12.84 16.82
N VAL A 468 -15.40 -12.17 16.46
CA VAL A 468 -14.14 -12.26 17.21
C VAL A 468 -14.21 -11.29 18.41
N PRO A 469 -14.13 -11.78 19.65
CA PRO A 469 -14.05 -10.91 20.82
C PRO A 469 -12.84 -9.96 20.76
N PRO A 470 -12.91 -8.78 21.39
CA PRO A 470 -11.73 -7.94 21.53
C PRO A 470 -10.69 -8.67 22.37
N GLY A 471 -9.42 -8.56 21.97
CA GLY A 471 -8.31 -9.23 22.64
C GLY A 471 -8.20 -10.73 22.39
N THR A 472 -9.01 -11.33 21.50
CA THR A 472 -8.78 -12.70 21.02
C THR A 472 -7.40 -12.84 20.36
N ALA A 473 -6.89 -11.77 19.73
CA ALA A 473 -5.53 -11.71 19.21
C ALA A 473 -4.45 -11.58 20.30
N ASP A 474 -4.82 -11.27 21.54
CA ASP A 474 -3.86 -10.99 22.63
C ASP A 474 -3.33 -12.27 23.28
N THR A 475 -3.95 -13.44 23.00
CA THR A 475 -3.47 -14.73 23.50
C THR A 475 -3.27 -15.72 22.35
N PRO A 476 -2.08 -16.37 22.26
CA PRO A 476 -1.82 -17.39 21.24
C PRO A 476 -2.86 -18.53 21.25
N ALA A 477 -3.34 -18.94 22.42
CA ALA A 477 -4.30 -20.04 22.56
C ALA A 477 -5.68 -19.74 21.93
N ALA A 478 -6.18 -18.51 22.08
CA ALA A 478 -7.46 -18.13 21.51
C ALA A 478 -7.37 -17.98 19.97
N MET A 479 -6.28 -17.37 19.49
CA MET A 479 -5.97 -17.30 18.06
C MET A 479 -5.82 -18.71 17.45
N TRP A 480 -5.18 -19.63 18.17
CA TRP A 480 -4.99 -21.01 17.71
C TRP A 480 -6.30 -21.78 17.61
N THR A 481 -7.15 -21.67 18.63
CA THR A 481 -8.49 -22.28 18.61
C THR A 481 -9.30 -21.79 17.41
N LEU A 482 -9.24 -20.48 17.13
CA LEU A 482 -9.90 -19.88 15.98
C LEU A 482 -9.33 -20.42 14.66
N LEU A 483 -8.01 -20.56 14.54
CA LEU A 483 -7.35 -21.07 13.34
C LEU A 483 -7.71 -22.51 13.03
N HIS A 484 -7.70 -23.38 14.04
CA HIS A 484 -8.14 -24.76 13.91
C HIS A 484 -9.61 -24.86 13.50
N ALA A 485 -10.46 -24.05 14.13
CA ALA A 485 -11.88 -23.99 13.80
C ALA A 485 -12.10 -23.58 12.34
N VAL A 486 -11.41 -22.53 11.88
CA VAL A 486 -11.52 -22.06 10.50
C VAL A 486 -11.00 -23.13 9.52
N ALA A 487 -9.83 -23.72 9.79
CA ALA A 487 -9.26 -24.77 8.95
C ALA A 487 -10.19 -25.99 8.84
N HIS A 488 -10.86 -26.35 9.93
CA HIS A 488 -11.83 -27.44 9.95
C HIS A 488 -13.10 -27.09 9.16
N LEU A 489 -13.73 -25.96 9.49
CA LEU A 489 -15.00 -25.53 8.89
C LEU A 489 -14.87 -25.23 7.40
N SER A 490 -13.69 -24.80 6.96
CA SER A 490 -13.37 -24.55 5.56
C SER A 490 -13.19 -25.80 4.70
N SER A 491 -13.48 -26.99 5.22
CA SER A 491 -13.27 -28.24 4.48
C SER A 491 -14.31 -29.30 4.80
N ASP A 492 -14.77 -30.02 3.79
CA ASP A 492 -15.60 -31.22 3.99
C ASP A 492 -14.72 -32.37 4.48
N GLY A 493 -14.57 -32.52 5.80
CA GLY A 493 -14.03 -33.74 6.39
C GLY A 493 -12.58 -34.11 6.04
N GLY A 494 -11.80 -33.23 5.38
CA GLY A 494 -10.35 -33.36 5.28
C GLY A 494 -9.76 -33.75 3.92
N SER A 495 -10.50 -33.67 2.82
CA SER A 495 -9.98 -34.00 1.49
C SER A 495 -9.36 -32.84 0.70
N GLY A 496 -9.25 -31.64 1.28
CA GLY A 496 -8.87 -30.44 0.51
C GLY A 496 -9.90 -30.10 -0.57
N CYS A 497 -9.62 -29.09 -1.40
CA CYS A 497 -10.56 -28.52 -2.38
C CYS A 497 -10.90 -29.41 -3.59
N HIS A 498 -11.17 -30.69 -3.38
CA HIS A 498 -11.78 -31.53 -4.40
C HIS A 498 -13.30 -31.60 -4.20
N ASP A 499 -13.95 -30.81 -5.06
CA ASP A 499 -15.22 -31.03 -5.74
C ASP A 499 -16.54 -31.08 -4.96
N LEU A 500 -16.59 -31.07 -3.62
CA LEU A 500 -17.90 -31.22 -2.93
C LEU A 500 -18.28 -30.34 -1.72
N GLY A 501 -17.48 -29.35 -1.27
CA GLY A 501 -18.04 -28.24 -0.46
C GLY A 501 -17.43 -27.86 0.90
N GLY A 502 -16.16 -27.47 0.95
CA GLY A 502 -15.68 -26.69 2.10
C GLY A 502 -16.42 -25.34 2.24
N HIS A 503 -16.85 -24.99 3.47
CA HIS A 503 -17.56 -23.73 3.75
C HIS A 503 -16.59 -22.64 4.17
N ASP A 504 -16.48 -21.53 3.42
CA ASP A 504 -15.66 -20.41 3.92
C ASP A 504 -16.18 -19.93 5.28
N VAL A 505 -15.26 -19.45 6.10
CA VAL A 505 -15.62 -18.85 7.39
C VAL A 505 -15.50 -17.34 7.27
N ILE A 506 -16.55 -16.64 7.71
CA ILE A 506 -16.50 -15.19 7.82
C ILE A 506 -16.13 -14.81 9.26
N LEU A 507 -14.96 -14.20 9.43
CA LEU A 507 -14.56 -13.61 10.71
C LEU A 507 -15.05 -12.17 10.76
N LEU A 508 -15.83 -11.85 11.80
CA LEU A 508 -16.45 -10.54 11.99
C LEU A 508 -15.71 -9.78 13.10
N GLY A 509 -14.87 -8.82 12.71
CA GLY A 509 -14.03 -8.00 13.59
C GLY A 509 -14.59 -6.60 13.88
N SER A 510 -13.90 -5.86 14.74
CA SER A 510 -14.21 -4.47 15.08
C SER A 510 -13.12 -3.54 14.53
N PRO A 511 -13.44 -2.28 14.12
CA PRO A 511 -14.76 -1.83 13.73
C PRO A 511 -15.07 -2.29 12.29
N LEU A 512 -16.08 -3.16 12.14
CA LEU A 512 -16.73 -3.50 10.86
C LEU A 512 -15.87 -4.15 9.76
N ILE A 513 -14.77 -4.81 10.10
CA ILE A 513 -13.99 -5.57 9.12
C ILE A 513 -14.49 -7.02 9.13
N ALA A 514 -15.05 -7.46 8.00
CA ALA A 514 -15.35 -8.87 7.78
C ALA A 514 -14.23 -9.47 6.93
N TRP A 515 -13.71 -10.63 7.34
CA TRP A 515 -12.74 -11.40 6.59
C TRP A 515 -13.35 -12.72 6.15
N ARG A 516 -13.24 -13.06 4.88
CA ARG A 516 -13.53 -14.40 4.38
C ARG A 516 -12.24 -15.21 4.45
N VAL A 517 -12.27 -16.31 5.20
CA VAL A 517 -11.12 -17.20 5.39
C VAL A 517 -11.42 -18.56 4.78
N HIS A 518 -10.45 -19.09 4.03
CA HIS A 518 -10.58 -20.32 3.27
C HIS A 518 -9.30 -21.14 3.31
N MET A 519 -9.45 -22.45 3.46
CA MET A 519 -8.37 -23.43 3.43
C MET A 519 -8.26 -24.04 2.03
N HIS A 520 -7.20 -23.72 1.29
CA HIS A 520 -6.91 -24.26 -0.03
C HIS A 520 -5.64 -25.10 -0.02
N LYS A 521 -5.75 -26.42 -0.26
CA LYS A 521 -4.59 -27.33 -0.39
C LYS A 521 -3.57 -27.22 0.77
N GLY A 522 -4.07 -27.12 2.00
CA GLY A 522 -3.22 -26.98 3.19
C GLY A 522 -2.73 -25.56 3.47
N ILE A 523 -3.16 -24.58 2.66
CA ILE A 523 -2.88 -23.15 2.87
C ILE A 523 -4.14 -22.48 3.40
N LEU A 524 -4.05 -21.84 4.55
CA LEU A 524 -5.13 -21.01 5.07
C LEU A 524 -4.97 -19.58 4.54
N ALA A 525 -5.96 -19.09 3.79
CA ALA A 525 -5.96 -17.77 3.17
C ALA A 525 -7.09 -16.88 3.70
N ALA A 526 -6.84 -15.60 3.92
CA ALA A 526 -7.84 -14.62 4.34
C ALA A 526 -7.95 -13.44 3.35
N LEU A 527 -9.18 -12.98 3.07
CA LEU A 527 -9.51 -11.84 2.22
C LEU A 527 -10.54 -10.91 2.90
N PRO A 528 -10.49 -9.59 2.69
CA PRO A 528 -11.58 -8.70 3.11
C PRO A 528 -12.90 -9.07 2.42
N TRP A 529 -14.02 -8.92 3.14
CA TRP A 529 -15.37 -9.10 2.62
C TRP A 529 -16.10 -7.75 2.51
N PRO A 530 -16.85 -7.49 1.42
CA PRO A 530 -17.14 -8.38 0.29
C PRO A 530 -16.02 -8.37 -0.76
N VAL A 531 -15.70 -9.56 -1.30
CA VAL A 531 -14.92 -9.66 -2.55
C VAL A 531 -15.84 -9.24 -3.69
N ASP A 532 -15.40 -8.36 -4.59
CA ASP A 532 -16.22 -7.78 -5.66
C ASP A 532 -17.21 -8.77 -6.32
N SER A 533 -18.48 -8.65 -5.92
CA SER A 533 -19.75 -8.96 -6.61
C SER A 533 -19.97 -10.28 -7.38
N ARG A 534 -19.11 -11.31 -7.28
CA ARG A 534 -19.46 -12.65 -7.80
C ARG A 534 -19.71 -13.65 -6.67
N PRO A 535 -20.99 -14.00 -6.41
CA PRO A 535 -21.34 -15.09 -5.48
C PRO A 535 -20.64 -16.42 -5.82
N ASP A 536 -20.28 -16.60 -7.10
CA ASP A 536 -19.80 -17.86 -7.66
C ASP A 536 -18.28 -17.93 -7.84
N SER A 537 -17.51 -16.88 -7.52
CA SER A 537 -16.05 -16.98 -7.58
C SER A 537 -15.54 -17.76 -6.37
N HIS A 538 -15.33 -19.06 -6.57
CA HIS A 538 -14.61 -19.91 -5.63
C HIS A 538 -13.24 -19.28 -5.34
N LEU A 539 -12.88 -19.14 -4.06
CA LEU A 539 -11.54 -18.72 -3.60
C LEU A 539 -10.43 -19.55 -4.27
N CYS A 540 -10.71 -20.81 -4.59
CA CYS A 540 -9.83 -21.68 -5.39
C CYS A 540 -9.40 -21.05 -6.73
N ALA A 541 -10.27 -20.32 -7.42
CA ALA A 541 -9.95 -19.67 -8.70
C ALA A 541 -9.12 -18.38 -8.53
N LEU A 542 -9.13 -17.80 -7.33
CA LEU A 542 -8.31 -16.66 -6.97
C LEU A 542 -6.91 -17.07 -6.55
N HIS A 543 -6.65 -18.33 -6.18
CA HIS A 543 -5.29 -18.79 -5.87
C HIS A 543 -4.38 -18.79 -7.11
N ASP A 544 -4.93 -19.00 -8.32
CA ASP A 544 -4.20 -18.98 -9.59
C ASP A 544 -4.05 -17.59 -10.20
N ARG A 545 -4.68 -16.56 -9.60
CA ARG A 545 -4.58 -15.16 -10.04
C ARG A 545 -3.93 -14.37 -8.92
N ALA A 546 -2.99 -13.49 -9.22
CA ALA A 546 -2.24 -12.73 -8.23
C ALA A 546 -3.11 -11.70 -7.47
N CYS A 547 -4.06 -12.15 -6.66
CA CYS A 547 -4.84 -11.33 -5.75
C CYS A 547 -4.13 -11.21 -4.39
N GLU A 548 -4.29 -10.08 -3.72
CA GLU A 548 -3.75 -9.81 -2.37
C GLU A 548 -4.44 -10.72 -1.34
N TYR A 549 -3.88 -11.89 -1.05
CA TYR A 549 -4.30 -12.73 0.08
C TYR A 549 -3.21 -12.80 1.14
N LEU A 550 -3.64 -12.89 2.41
CA LEU A 550 -2.75 -13.21 3.51
C LEU A 550 -2.64 -14.72 3.62
N GLU A 551 -1.44 -15.26 3.43
CA GLU A 551 -1.12 -16.64 3.79
C GLU A 551 -0.96 -16.73 5.31
N VAL A 552 -1.86 -17.48 5.94
CA VAL A 552 -1.98 -17.54 7.40
C VAL A 552 -1.24 -18.75 7.97
N ALA A 553 -1.25 -19.90 7.28
CA ALA A 553 -0.56 -21.12 7.70
C ALA A 553 -0.43 -22.12 6.53
N GLN A 554 0.65 -22.93 6.54
CA GLN A 554 0.87 -24.07 5.63
C GLN A 554 0.93 -25.40 6.41
N ASP A 555 0.41 -26.46 5.80
CA ASP A 555 0.40 -27.84 6.33
C ASP A 555 1.81 -28.51 6.35
N TYR A 556 2.84 -27.87 5.75
CA TYR A 556 4.21 -28.39 5.71
C TYR A 556 5.10 -27.77 6.79
N GLY A 557 4.91 -28.18 8.04
CA GLY A 557 5.90 -28.18 9.13
C GLY A 557 6.93 -27.04 9.16
N GLU A 558 6.49 -25.82 9.47
CA GLU A 558 7.16 -24.78 10.28
C GLU A 558 6.43 -23.46 10.03
N ILE A 559 5.55 -23.08 10.95
CA ILE A 559 5.01 -21.72 10.99
C ILE A 559 6.11 -20.83 11.59
N THR A 560 6.49 -19.74 10.95
CA THR A 560 7.46 -18.81 11.57
C THR A 560 6.79 -18.10 12.75
N GLU A 561 7.54 -17.80 13.81
CA GLU A 561 7.05 -17.13 15.04
C GLU A 561 6.34 -15.78 14.80
N ASP A 562 6.34 -15.29 13.55
CA ASP A 562 5.82 -14.00 13.11
C ASP A 562 4.42 -14.04 12.47
N ALA A 563 3.76 -15.21 12.39
CA ALA A 563 2.38 -15.31 11.93
C ALA A 563 1.37 -14.78 12.97
N ARG A 564 1.37 -13.47 13.20
CA ARG A 564 0.31 -12.77 13.91
C ARG A 564 -0.77 -12.42 12.90
N ILE A 565 -1.90 -13.12 12.94
CA ILE A 565 -3.13 -12.54 12.40
C ILE A 565 -3.48 -11.40 13.33
N VAL A 566 -3.07 -10.19 12.97
CA VAL A 566 -3.58 -8.99 13.64
C VAL A 566 -5.03 -8.84 13.19
N LEU A 567 -5.93 -9.54 13.87
CA LEU A 567 -7.35 -9.21 13.92
C LEU A 567 -7.41 -7.89 14.70
N ALA A 568 -7.09 -6.78 14.02
CA ALA A 568 -7.22 -5.46 14.60
C ALA A 568 -8.66 -5.28 15.08
N ALA A 569 -8.81 -4.92 16.36
CA ALA A 569 -10.06 -4.70 17.06
C ALA A 569 -10.53 -3.24 16.97
#